data_AF-A0A7J6F9U7-F1
#
_entry.id   AF-A0A7J6F9U7-F1
#
_cell.length_a   1.000
_cell.length_b   1.000
_cell.length_c   1.000
_cell.angle_alpha   90.00
_cell.angle_beta   90.00
_cell.angle_gamma   90.00
#
_symmetry.space_group_name_H-M   'P 1'
#
loop_
_entity.id
_entity.type
_entity.pdbx_description
1 polymer ?
#
loop_
_entity_poly.entity_id
_entity_poly.type
_entity_poly.pdbx_seq_one_letter_code
_entity_poly.pdbx_strand_id
1 'polypeptide(L)'
;MSSAAALPDELWRRILELGITIKTQSLTFKDLCRLSITSTRFRRLSSDDDLWSHLLSSDFSLDRCRSPLLFSKSLYKFRFEREREKKKAAHRREMLRKESQIAEHLKRIKKLKNRLVEEQEKMKATIVELSSLSKIRQASVALNVWQPEVVRGRHKQIVEQNVVPVESRVHAMDMELKLCRQQIRGFEKAYNDEKKRFDTAKEELNSLKYHPLRINESTSGVKGESEANNVERKKRRRCNKVHLVAIMINYSFGAIDI
;
A
#
# COMPACT_ATOMS: atom_id res chain seq x y z
N MET A 1 -31.29 43.13 -27.71
CA MET A 1 -30.33 42.04 -27.96
C MET A 1 -31.07 40.71 -27.94
N SER A 2 -31.69 40.32 -29.05
CA SER A 2 -32.50 39.08 -29.14
C SER A 2 -32.19 38.38 -30.46
N SER A 3 -31.40 37.30 -30.43
CA SER A 3 -31.13 36.53 -31.67
C SER A 3 -30.96 35.02 -31.45
N ALA A 4 -31.03 34.51 -30.21
CA ALA A 4 -31.09 33.05 -29.97
C ALA A 4 -32.54 32.52 -29.85
N ALA A 5 -33.53 33.40 -29.62
CA ALA A 5 -34.92 33.01 -29.40
C ALA A 5 -35.73 32.76 -30.70
N ALA A 6 -35.22 33.19 -31.86
CA ALA A 6 -35.94 33.13 -33.14
C ALA A 6 -35.83 31.80 -33.88
N LEU A 7 -34.87 30.94 -33.51
CA LEU A 7 -34.65 29.66 -34.17
C LEU A 7 -35.68 28.63 -33.65
N PRO A 8 -36.34 27.80 -34.49
CA PRO A 8 -37.23 26.71 -34.05
C PRO A 8 -36.55 25.64 -33.19
N ASP A 9 -37.35 24.91 -32.39
CA ASP A 9 -36.85 23.86 -31.49
C ASP A 9 -36.20 22.69 -32.26
N GLU A 10 -36.66 22.40 -33.47
CA GLU A 10 -36.14 21.35 -34.35
C GLU A 10 -34.70 21.64 -34.78
N LEU A 11 -34.41 22.91 -35.10
CA LEU A 11 -33.06 23.33 -35.48
C LEU A 11 -32.13 23.33 -34.28
N TRP A 12 -32.60 23.78 -33.10
CA TRP A 12 -31.80 23.67 -31.87
C TRP A 12 -31.49 22.22 -31.49
N ARG A 13 -32.46 21.30 -31.62
CA ARG A 13 -32.21 19.86 -31.42
C ARG A 13 -31.14 19.35 -32.35
N ARG A 14 -31.23 19.69 -33.64
CA ARG A 14 -30.26 19.27 -34.65
C ARG A 14 -28.87 19.84 -34.38
N ILE A 15 -28.77 21.09 -33.94
CA ILE A 15 -27.49 21.72 -33.55
C ILE A 15 -26.86 20.97 -32.38
N LEU A 16 -27.65 20.64 -31.35
CA LEU A 16 -27.16 19.92 -30.17
C LEU A 16 -26.74 18.48 -30.49
N GLU A 17 -27.52 17.78 -31.31
CA GLU A 17 -27.23 16.43 -31.79
C GLU A 17 -25.94 16.40 -32.63
N LEU A 18 -25.79 17.35 -33.57
CA LEU A 18 -24.57 17.51 -34.37
C LEU A 18 -23.37 17.80 -33.47
N GLY A 19 -23.50 18.67 -32.48
CA GLY A 19 -22.42 18.94 -31.53
C GLY A 19 -22.05 17.76 -30.61
N ILE A 20 -22.94 16.78 -30.40
CA ILE A 20 -22.59 15.55 -29.66
C ILE A 20 -21.93 14.52 -30.59
N THR A 21 -22.39 14.42 -31.84
CA THR A 21 -21.97 13.39 -32.80
C THR A 21 -20.69 13.75 -33.57
N ILE A 22 -20.41 15.04 -33.75
CA ILE A 22 -19.21 15.52 -34.46
C ILE A 22 -17.99 15.46 -33.53
N LYS A 23 -17.02 14.60 -33.88
CA LYS A 23 -15.79 14.40 -33.08
C LYS A 23 -14.89 15.64 -32.98
N THR A 24 -15.01 16.59 -33.90
CA THR A 24 -14.17 17.81 -33.94
C THR A 24 -14.64 18.91 -32.99
N GLN A 25 -15.90 18.87 -32.53
CA GLN A 25 -16.50 19.80 -31.57
C GLN A 25 -17.40 19.02 -30.63
N SER A 26 -16.83 18.30 -29.66
CA SER A 26 -17.61 17.42 -28.78
C SER A 26 -18.26 18.18 -27.63
N LEU A 27 -19.55 18.47 -27.76
CA LEU A 27 -20.39 18.86 -26.63
C LEU A 27 -20.41 17.71 -25.62
N THR A 28 -19.94 17.96 -24.40
CA THR A 28 -19.95 16.96 -23.33
C THR A 28 -21.26 17.02 -22.53
N PHE A 29 -21.54 16.00 -21.73
CA PHE A 29 -22.68 16.02 -20.81
C PHE A 29 -22.67 17.24 -19.87
N LYS A 30 -21.48 17.78 -19.54
CA LYS A 30 -21.34 18.96 -18.69
C LYS A 30 -21.91 20.20 -19.37
N ASP A 31 -21.70 20.33 -20.66
CA ASP A 31 -22.16 21.47 -21.45
C ASP A 31 -23.67 21.40 -21.64
N LEU A 32 -24.21 20.21 -21.87
CA LEU A 32 -25.65 19.97 -21.88
C LEU A 32 -26.31 20.30 -20.54
N CYS A 33 -25.68 19.93 -19.42
CA CYS A 33 -26.13 20.30 -18.07
C CYS A 33 -26.08 21.82 -17.85
N ARG A 34 -25.03 22.52 -18.31
CA ARG A 34 -24.92 23.98 -18.22
C ARG A 34 -26.01 24.67 -19.01
N LEU A 35 -26.26 24.23 -20.25
CA LEU A 35 -27.34 24.73 -21.10
C LEU A 35 -28.72 24.50 -20.47
N SER A 36 -28.91 23.39 -19.74
CA SER A 36 -30.18 23.13 -19.05
C SER A 36 -30.51 24.15 -17.95
N ILE A 37 -29.51 24.89 -17.46
CA ILE A 37 -29.66 25.92 -16.41
C ILE A 37 -29.92 27.31 -17.02
N THR A 38 -29.51 27.56 -18.27
CA THR A 38 -29.59 28.90 -18.86
C THR A 38 -31.01 29.34 -19.24
N SER A 39 -31.88 28.41 -19.63
CA SER A 39 -33.30 28.72 -19.91
C SER A 39 -34.23 27.51 -19.76
N THR A 40 -35.52 27.77 -19.57
CA THR A 40 -36.57 26.74 -19.55
C THR A 40 -36.69 26.00 -20.89
N ARG A 41 -36.48 26.70 -22.00
CA ARG A 41 -36.45 26.14 -23.35
C ARG A 41 -35.31 25.14 -23.51
N PHE A 42 -34.08 25.54 -23.19
CA PHE A 42 -32.92 24.65 -23.24
C PHE A 42 -33.00 23.52 -22.21
N ARG A 43 -33.67 23.71 -21.07
CA ARG A 43 -33.95 22.62 -20.12
C ARG A 43 -34.83 21.52 -20.72
N ARG A 44 -35.83 21.89 -21.53
CA ARG A 44 -36.68 20.93 -22.25
C ARG A 44 -35.87 20.20 -23.33
N LEU A 45 -35.18 20.95 -24.19
CA LEU A 45 -34.36 20.39 -25.29
C LEU A 45 -33.23 19.49 -24.77
N SER A 46 -32.53 19.89 -23.70
CA SER A 46 -31.49 19.07 -23.05
C SER A 46 -32.02 17.84 -22.31
N SER A 47 -33.34 17.66 -22.24
CA SER A 47 -33.96 16.48 -21.64
C SER A 47 -34.47 15.50 -22.69
N ASP A 48 -34.25 15.76 -23.99
CA ASP A 48 -34.58 14.83 -25.06
C ASP A 48 -33.76 13.54 -24.98
N ASP A 49 -34.43 12.39 -25.11
CA ASP A 49 -33.82 11.07 -24.90
C ASP A 49 -32.72 10.77 -25.91
N ASP A 50 -32.91 11.18 -27.16
CA ASP A 50 -32.00 10.92 -28.27
C ASP A 50 -30.61 11.51 -28.01
N LEU A 51 -30.53 12.74 -27.48
CA LEU A 51 -29.26 13.38 -27.12
C LEU A 51 -28.48 12.57 -26.08
N TRP A 52 -29.17 12.05 -25.06
CA TRP A 52 -28.55 11.21 -24.02
C TRP A 52 -28.20 9.83 -24.55
N SER A 53 -28.93 9.31 -25.54
CA SER A 53 -28.64 8.04 -26.20
C SER A 53 -27.35 8.11 -27.03
N HIS A 54 -27.12 9.25 -27.71
CA HIS A 54 -25.88 9.52 -28.44
C HIS A 54 -24.70 9.69 -27.49
N LEU A 55 -24.88 10.45 -26.40
CA LEU A 55 -23.86 10.59 -25.34
C LEU A 55 -23.52 9.24 -24.71
N LEU A 56 -24.53 8.41 -24.42
CA LEU A 56 -24.34 7.06 -23.90
C LEU A 56 -23.48 6.21 -24.83
N SER A 57 -23.76 6.26 -26.13
CA SER A 57 -23.05 5.46 -27.15
C SER A 57 -21.63 5.97 -27.40
N SER A 58 -21.40 7.27 -27.22
CA SER A 58 -20.09 7.90 -27.36
C SER A 58 -19.19 7.67 -26.13
N ASP A 59 -19.72 7.93 -24.92
CA ASP A 59 -18.92 7.93 -23.69
C ASP A 59 -18.73 6.53 -23.09
N PHE A 60 -19.67 5.62 -23.34
CA PHE A 60 -19.63 4.25 -22.85
C PHE A 60 -19.65 3.31 -24.06
N SER A 61 -18.58 2.54 -24.24
CA SER A 61 -18.60 1.39 -25.16
C SER A 61 -19.86 0.59 -24.90
N LEU A 62 -20.59 0.23 -25.97
CA LEU A 62 -21.91 -0.40 -25.97
C LEU A 62 -21.99 -1.67 -25.10
N ASP A 63 -22.01 -1.50 -23.78
CA ASP A 63 -22.12 -2.59 -22.84
C ASP A 63 -23.61 -2.91 -22.70
N ARG A 64 -23.96 -4.12 -23.15
CA ARG A 64 -25.28 -4.61 -23.62
C ARG A 64 -26.37 -4.69 -22.53
N CYS A 65 -26.28 -3.90 -21.48
CA CYS A 65 -27.40 -3.69 -20.55
C CYS A 65 -28.22 -2.47 -20.99
N ARG A 66 -29.02 -2.64 -22.05
CA ARG A 66 -30.21 -1.81 -22.26
C ARG A 66 -31.26 -2.33 -21.28
N SER A 67 -31.46 -1.64 -20.16
CA SER A 67 -32.68 -1.83 -19.37
C SER A 67 -33.80 -1.07 -20.08
N PRO A 68 -34.80 -1.75 -20.68
CA PRO A 68 -35.83 -1.09 -21.50
C PRO A 68 -36.74 -0.12 -20.72
N LEU A 69 -36.58 -0.06 -19.39
CA LEU A 69 -37.45 0.64 -18.45
C LEU A 69 -36.88 1.99 -17.99
N LEU A 70 -35.65 2.35 -18.39
CA LEU A 70 -34.98 3.58 -17.96
C LEU A 70 -34.75 4.53 -19.14
N PHE A 71 -35.19 5.77 -18.97
CA PHE A 71 -34.86 6.89 -19.86
C PHE A 71 -33.34 7.03 -20.02
N SER A 72 -32.84 7.34 -21.21
CA SER A 72 -31.41 7.40 -21.54
C SER A 72 -30.63 8.33 -20.60
N LYS A 73 -31.23 9.44 -20.18
CA LYS A 73 -30.65 10.36 -19.18
C LYS A 73 -30.40 9.73 -17.81
N SER A 74 -31.34 8.91 -17.31
CA SER A 74 -31.20 8.25 -16.01
C SER A 74 -30.20 7.09 -16.08
N LEU A 75 -30.17 6.37 -17.20
CA LEU A 75 -29.18 5.34 -17.48
C LEU A 75 -27.76 5.94 -17.58
N TYR A 76 -27.61 7.08 -18.26
CA TYR A 76 -26.35 7.84 -18.31
C TYR A 76 -25.87 8.21 -16.92
N LYS A 77 -26.76 8.82 -16.11
CA LYS A 77 -26.46 9.19 -14.72
C LYS A 77 -26.00 7.99 -13.89
N PHE A 78 -26.68 6.85 -14.00
CA PHE A 78 -26.33 5.63 -13.29
C PHE A 78 -24.95 5.08 -13.71
N ARG A 79 -24.68 5.00 -15.02
CA ARG A 79 -23.39 4.52 -15.55
C ARG A 79 -22.25 5.45 -15.17
N PHE A 80 -22.47 6.76 -15.27
CA PHE A 80 -21.50 7.77 -14.84
C PHE A 80 -21.15 7.61 -13.36
N GLU A 81 -22.14 7.49 -12.47
CA GLU A 81 -21.89 7.32 -11.05
C GLU A 81 -21.18 6.00 -10.73
N ARG A 82 -21.55 4.91 -11.42
CA ARG A 82 -20.86 3.62 -11.32
C ARG A 82 -19.39 3.76 -11.72
N GLU A 83 -19.08 4.41 -12.84
CA GLU A 83 -17.71 4.57 -13.33
C GLU A 83 -16.88 5.51 -12.44
N ARG A 84 -17.51 6.57 -11.92
CA ARG A 84 -16.93 7.45 -10.91
C ARG A 84 -16.57 6.67 -9.65
N GLU A 85 -17.45 5.81 -9.14
CA GLU A 85 -17.18 5.02 -7.95
C GLU A 85 -16.11 3.94 -8.21
N LYS A 86 -16.09 3.33 -9.40
CA LYS A 86 -14.99 2.44 -9.82
C LYS A 86 -13.65 3.17 -9.80
N LYS A 87 -13.56 4.38 -10.36
CA LYS A 87 -12.33 5.19 -10.35
C LYS A 87 -11.89 5.52 -8.92
N LYS A 88 -12.82 5.94 -8.05
CA LYS A 88 -12.54 6.16 -6.62
C LYS A 88 -12.07 4.90 -5.93
N ALA A 89 -12.71 3.76 -6.18
CA ALA A 89 -12.33 2.48 -5.60
C ALA A 89 -10.96 2.00 -6.09
N ALA A 90 -10.64 2.19 -7.38
CA ALA A 90 -9.33 1.89 -7.95
C ALA A 90 -8.24 2.74 -7.29
N HIS A 91 -8.46 4.05 -7.16
CA HIS A 91 -7.55 4.96 -6.47
C HIS A 91 -7.36 4.60 -4.98
N ARG A 92 -8.44 4.28 -4.25
CA ARG A 92 -8.35 3.79 -2.86
C ARG A 92 -7.52 2.51 -2.76
N ARG A 93 -7.69 1.56 -3.67
CA ARG A 93 -6.89 0.32 -3.71
C ARG A 93 -5.42 0.60 -3.98
N GLU A 94 -5.13 1.54 -4.88
CA GLU A 94 -3.75 1.96 -5.16
C GLU A 94 -3.08 2.59 -3.94
N MET A 95 -3.77 3.51 -3.25
CA MET A 95 -3.28 4.07 -1.99
C MET A 95 -2.98 2.99 -0.95
N LEU A 96 -3.93 2.07 -0.71
CA LEU A 96 -3.75 0.98 0.25
C LEU A 96 -2.58 0.05 -0.10
N ARG A 97 -2.34 -0.21 -1.40
CA ARG A 97 -1.17 -1.00 -1.84
C ARG A 97 0.13 -0.31 -1.48
N LYS A 98 0.22 1.02 -1.70
CA LYS A 98 1.40 1.80 -1.33
C LYS A 98 1.59 1.88 0.18
N GLU A 99 0.53 2.08 0.95
CA GLU A 99 0.58 2.01 2.42
C GLU A 99 1.06 0.64 2.91
N SER A 100 0.56 -0.44 2.32
CA SER A 100 1.03 -1.81 2.62
C SER A 100 2.52 -1.97 2.31
N GLN A 101 2.98 -1.47 1.16
CA GLN A 101 4.38 -1.50 0.76
C GLN A 101 5.28 -0.75 1.77
N ILE A 102 4.84 0.43 2.23
CA ILE A 102 5.53 1.20 3.27
C ILE A 102 5.61 0.41 4.58
N ALA A 103 4.52 -0.23 5.01
CA ALA A 103 4.50 -1.06 6.21
C ALA A 103 5.46 -2.27 6.12
N GLU A 104 5.59 -2.88 4.93
CA GLU A 104 6.57 -3.94 4.70
C GLU A 104 8.01 -3.44 4.78
N HIS A 105 8.32 -2.31 4.13
CA HIS A 105 9.65 -1.70 4.22
C HIS A 105 10.01 -1.37 5.67
N LEU A 106 9.07 -0.85 6.47
CA LEU A 106 9.27 -0.62 7.90
C LEU A 106 9.59 -1.91 8.67
N LYS A 107 8.88 -3.01 8.39
CA LYS A 107 9.17 -4.31 9.00
C LYS A 107 10.57 -4.80 8.64
N ARG A 108 10.97 -4.67 7.37
CA ARG A 108 12.31 -5.06 6.89
C ARG A 108 13.41 -4.20 7.53
N ILE A 109 13.21 -2.89 7.62
CA ILE A 109 14.10 -1.95 8.31
C ILE A 109 14.28 -2.35 9.77
N LYS A 110 13.19 -2.66 10.50
CA LYS A 110 13.26 -3.11 11.90
C LYS A 110 14.05 -4.43 12.03
N LYS A 111 13.80 -5.39 11.13
CA LYS A 111 14.54 -6.66 11.11
C LYS A 111 16.04 -6.47 10.88
N LEU A 112 16.41 -5.58 9.96
CA LEU A 112 17.82 -5.24 9.69
C LEU A 112 18.49 -4.56 10.89
N LYS A 113 17.78 -3.64 11.57
CA LYS A 113 18.27 -3.02 12.81
C LYS A 113 18.54 -4.06 13.90
N ASN A 114 17.62 -5.00 14.12
CA ASN A 114 17.79 -6.05 15.12
C ASN A 114 19.03 -6.92 14.81
N ARG A 115 19.17 -7.37 13.55
CA ARG A 115 20.35 -8.14 13.12
C ARG A 115 21.65 -7.37 13.31
N LEU A 116 21.64 -6.06 13.05
CA LEU A 116 22.82 -5.22 13.24
C LEU A 116 23.22 -5.14 14.72
N VAL A 117 22.24 -5.04 15.64
CA VAL A 117 22.48 -5.09 17.09
C VAL A 117 23.05 -6.46 17.50
N GLU A 118 22.45 -7.56 17.03
CA GLU A 118 22.91 -8.92 17.30
C GLU A 118 24.38 -9.11 16.86
N GLU A 119 24.74 -8.66 15.66
CA GLU A 119 26.13 -8.76 15.17
C GLU A 119 27.09 -7.85 15.92
N GLN A 120 26.66 -6.67 16.35
CA GLN A 120 27.47 -5.80 17.20
C GLN A 120 27.70 -6.41 18.58
N GLU A 121 26.72 -7.10 19.15
CA GLU A 121 26.85 -7.80 20.43
C GLU A 121 27.79 -9.00 20.31
N LYS A 122 27.69 -9.80 19.25
CA LYS A 122 28.66 -10.86 18.94
C LYS A 122 30.07 -10.32 18.78
N MET A 123 30.22 -9.20 18.06
CA MET A 123 31.53 -8.54 17.91
C MET A 123 32.09 -8.07 19.26
N LYS A 124 31.25 -7.52 20.15
CA LYS A 124 31.70 -7.14 21.51
C LYS A 124 32.09 -8.35 22.34
N ALA A 125 31.31 -9.44 22.30
CA ALA A 125 31.60 -10.67 23.04
C ALA A 125 32.93 -11.29 22.60
N THR A 126 33.19 -11.36 21.29
CA THR A 126 34.46 -11.86 20.73
C THR A 126 35.66 -10.99 21.10
N ILE A 127 35.50 -9.65 21.14
CA ILE A 127 36.55 -8.75 21.66
C ILE A 127 36.85 -9.05 23.13
N VAL A 128 35.83 -9.28 23.96
CA VAL A 128 36.01 -9.62 25.37
C VAL A 128 36.73 -10.97 25.50
N GLU A 129 36.38 -11.97 24.70
CA GLU A 129 37.07 -13.26 24.69
C GLU A 129 38.53 -13.15 24.23
N LEU A 130 38.83 -12.34 23.21
CA LEU A 130 40.21 -12.07 22.82
C LEU A 130 41.03 -11.43 23.95
N SER A 131 40.43 -10.53 24.71
CA SER A 131 41.10 -9.94 25.88
C SER A 131 41.38 -10.96 26.98
N SER A 132 40.52 -11.97 27.17
CA SER A 132 40.75 -13.03 28.14
C SER A 132 41.83 -14.01 27.67
N LEU A 133 41.84 -14.36 26.38
CA LEU A 133 42.90 -15.16 25.74
C LEU A 133 44.27 -14.47 25.83
N SER A 134 44.31 -13.14 25.70
CA SER A 134 45.54 -12.36 25.89
C SER A 134 46.12 -12.53 27.31
N LYS A 135 45.27 -12.52 28.35
CA LYS A 135 45.69 -12.78 29.73
C LYS A 135 46.24 -14.19 29.93
N ILE A 136 45.62 -15.19 29.29
CA ILE A 136 46.09 -16.58 29.33
C ILE A 136 47.45 -16.70 28.62
N ARG A 137 47.62 -16.03 27.47
CA ARG A 137 48.90 -15.96 26.75
C ARG A 137 50.00 -15.34 27.63
N GLN A 138 49.69 -14.23 28.31
CA GLN A 138 50.61 -13.59 29.24
C GLN A 138 51.00 -14.52 30.40
N ALA A 139 50.03 -15.20 31.03
CA ALA A 139 50.30 -16.16 32.10
C ALA A 139 51.18 -17.33 31.61
N SER A 140 50.92 -17.84 30.41
CA SER A 140 51.74 -18.90 29.78
C SER A 140 53.19 -18.46 29.55
N VAL A 141 53.41 -17.25 29.03
CA VAL A 141 54.76 -16.70 28.87
C VAL A 141 55.44 -16.50 30.22
N ALA A 142 54.70 -16.03 31.22
CA ALA A 142 55.23 -15.75 32.56
C ALA A 142 55.69 -17.02 33.29
N LEU A 143 55.07 -18.19 33.01
CA LEU A 143 55.52 -19.49 33.55
C LEU A 143 56.92 -19.91 33.08
N ASN A 144 57.44 -19.32 32.00
CA ASN A 144 58.79 -19.60 31.49
C ASN A 144 59.89 -18.81 32.22
N VAL A 145 59.52 -17.89 33.13
CA VAL A 145 60.44 -17.08 33.93
C VAL A 145 60.35 -17.51 35.40
N TRP A 146 61.43 -17.34 36.15
CA TRP A 146 61.40 -17.60 37.60
C TRP A 146 60.35 -16.74 38.31
N GLN A 147 59.55 -17.36 39.18
CA GLN A 147 58.48 -16.73 39.95
C GLN A 147 58.29 -17.40 41.32
N PRO A 148 57.81 -16.68 42.35
CA PRO A 148 57.38 -17.27 43.61
C PRO A 148 56.26 -18.31 43.42
N GLU A 149 56.25 -19.37 44.23
CA GLU A 149 55.32 -20.50 44.08
C GLU A 149 53.84 -20.09 44.11
N VAL A 150 53.48 -19.11 44.95
CA VAL A 150 52.10 -18.61 45.06
C VAL A 150 51.63 -17.97 43.73
N VAL A 151 52.52 -17.26 43.04
CA VAL A 151 52.22 -16.63 41.74
C VAL A 151 52.20 -17.68 40.63
N ARG A 152 53.20 -18.58 40.64
CA ARG A 152 53.31 -19.68 39.68
C ARG A 152 52.07 -20.59 39.71
N GLY A 153 51.56 -20.91 40.90
CA GLY A 153 50.35 -21.72 41.08
C GLY A 153 49.12 -21.09 40.42
N ARG A 154 48.91 -19.78 40.58
CA ARG A 154 47.81 -19.05 39.92
C ARG A 154 47.96 -19.06 38.40
N HIS A 155 49.14 -18.74 37.86
CA HIS A 155 49.37 -18.77 36.41
C HIS A 155 49.17 -20.17 35.82
N LYS A 156 49.62 -21.21 36.52
CA LYS A 156 49.44 -22.61 36.13
C LYS A 156 47.96 -22.98 36.05
N GLN A 157 47.16 -22.61 37.07
CA GLN A 157 45.72 -22.83 37.07
C GLN A 157 45.01 -22.14 35.89
N ILE A 158 45.38 -20.88 35.57
CA ILE A 158 44.80 -20.12 34.45
C ILE A 158 45.08 -20.79 33.10
N VAL A 159 46.31 -21.31 32.92
CA VAL A 159 46.73 -21.97 31.68
C VAL A 159 46.10 -23.35 31.55
N GLU A 160 46.06 -24.15 32.63
CA GLU A 160 45.50 -25.51 32.63
C GLU A 160 43.99 -25.56 32.37
N GLN A 161 43.25 -24.48 32.69
CA GLN A 161 41.83 -24.37 32.33
C GLN A 161 41.58 -24.30 30.81
N ASN A 162 42.63 -24.14 29.98
CA ASN A 162 42.52 -24.08 28.53
C ASN A 162 43.04 -25.37 27.88
N VAL A 163 42.10 -26.19 27.40
CA VAL A 163 42.39 -27.49 26.75
C VAL A 163 42.96 -27.32 25.33
N VAL A 164 42.65 -26.21 24.67
CA VAL A 164 43.05 -25.93 23.28
C VAL A 164 44.19 -24.91 23.26
N PRO A 165 45.20 -25.06 22.37
CA PRO A 165 46.25 -24.07 22.20
C PRO A 165 45.70 -22.64 22.01
N VAL A 166 46.26 -21.69 22.76
CA VAL A 166 45.79 -20.30 22.81
C VAL A 166 45.83 -19.66 21.43
N GLU A 167 46.89 -19.88 20.64
CA GLU A 167 47.05 -19.29 19.30
C GLU A 167 45.96 -19.75 18.32
N SER A 168 45.54 -21.02 18.39
CA SER A 168 44.44 -21.54 17.57
C SER A 168 43.11 -20.86 17.91
N ARG A 169 42.85 -20.62 19.20
CA ARG A 169 41.65 -19.90 19.66
C ARG A 169 41.68 -18.43 19.27
N VAL A 170 42.83 -17.77 19.42
CA VAL A 170 43.03 -16.37 18.99
C VAL A 170 42.75 -16.25 17.50
N HIS A 171 43.30 -17.15 16.69
CA HIS A 171 43.05 -17.16 15.24
C HIS A 171 41.56 -17.35 14.91
N ALA A 172 40.87 -18.26 15.59
CA ALA A 172 39.44 -18.48 15.40
C ALA A 172 38.63 -17.21 15.74
N MET A 173 38.95 -16.55 16.85
CA MET A 173 38.29 -15.30 17.27
C MET A 173 38.58 -14.14 16.30
N ASP A 174 39.81 -14.04 15.77
CA ASP A 174 40.15 -13.05 14.74
C ASP A 174 39.33 -13.24 13.45
N MET A 175 39.10 -14.50 13.06
CA MET A 175 38.24 -14.82 11.92
C MET A 175 36.78 -14.48 12.18
N GLU A 176 36.27 -14.74 13.39
CA GLU A 176 34.92 -14.33 13.79
C GLU A 176 34.77 -12.81 13.76
N LEU A 177 35.75 -12.05 14.26
CA LEU A 177 35.75 -10.58 14.17
C LEU A 177 35.73 -10.07 12.74
N LYS A 178 36.48 -10.71 11.83
CA LYS A 178 36.45 -10.36 10.40
C LYS A 178 35.07 -10.63 9.81
N LEU A 179 34.44 -11.76 10.18
CA LEU A 179 33.10 -12.13 9.73
C LEU A 179 32.05 -11.13 10.25
N CYS A 180 32.02 -10.83 11.56
CA CYS A 180 31.11 -9.84 12.13
C CYS A 180 31.26 -8.49 11.43
N ARG A 181 32.49 -8.00 11.20
CA ARG A 181 32.74 -6.75 10.47
C ARG A 181 32.22 -6.79 9.03
N GLN A 182 32.32 -7.92 8.36
CA GLN A 182 31.76 -8.07 7.01
C GLN A 182 30.23 -8.08 7.04
N GLN A 183 29.63 -8.80 7.98
CA GLN A 183 28.17 -8.89 8.14
C GLN A 183 27.55 -7.55 8.54
N ILE A 184 28.16 -6.81 9.48
CA ILE A 184 27.74 -5.45 9.86
C ILE A 184 27.71 -4.56 8.63
N ARG A 185 28.80 -4.51 7.84
CA ARG A 185 28.84 -3.72 6.60
C ARG A 185 27.76 -4.13 5.60
N GLY A 186 27.50 -5.44 5.48
CA GLY A 186 26.42 -5.97 4.64
C GLY A 186 25.04 -5.50 5.09
N PHE A 187 24.76 -5.57 6.40
CA PHE A 187 23.49 -5.15 6.97
C PHE A 187 23.30 -3.63 6.94
N GLU A 188 24.35 -2.84 7.16
CA GLU A 188 24.32 -1.38 7.02
C GLU A 188 23.97 -0.95 5.60
N LYS A 189 24.60 -1.58 4.60
CA LYS A 189 24.26 -1.34 3.19
C LYS A 189 22.80 -1.70 2.91
N ALA A 190 22.37 -2.89 3.29
CA ALA A 190 20.99 -3.33 3.11
C ALA A 190 19.98 -2.42 3.83
N TYR A 191 20.32 -1.93 5.02
CA TYR A 191 19.53 -0.98 5.78
C TYR A 191 19.37 0.35 5.03
N ASN A 192 20.46 0.90 4.51
CA ASN A 192 20.45 2.15 3.75
C ASN A 192 19.66 2.01 2.45
N ASP A 193 19.82 0.90 1.73
CA ASP A 193 19.08 0.62 0.50
C ASP A 193 17.58 0.46 0.78
N GLU A 194 17.21 -0.25 1.85
CA GLU A 194 15.81 -0.42 2.24
C GLU A 194 15.18 0.89 2.74
N LYS A 195 15.96 1.74 3.41
CA LYS A 195 15.54 3.08 3.83
C LYS A 195 15.24 3.98 2.63
N LYS A 196 16.09 3.96 1.59
CA LYS A 196 15.83 4.68 0.33
C LYS A 196 14.52 4.22 -0.31
N ARG A 197 14.29 2.90 -0.39
CA ARG A 197 13.03 2.33 -0.93
C ARG A 197 11.81 2.77 -0.12
N PHE A 198 11.93 2.79 1.21
CA PHE A 198 10.89 3.31 2.10
C PHE A 198 10.57 4.79 1.82
N ASP A 199 11.60 5.63 1.67
CA ASP A 199 11.43 7.06 1.41
C ASP A 199 10.78 7.30 0.04
N THR A 200 11.23 6.60 -1.02
CA THR A 200 10.60 6.66 -2.35
C THR A 200 9.14 6.24 -2.31
N ALA A 201 8.80 5.13 -1.63
CA ALA A 201 7.41 4.69 -1.52
C ALA A 201 6.53 5.70 -0.77
N LYS A 202 7.11 6.43 0.19
CA LYS A 202 6.43 7.49 0.93
C LYS A 202 6.19 8.73 0.06
N GLU A 203 7.15 9.11 -0.78
CA GLU A 203 7.00 10.18 -1.77
C GLU A 203 5.92 9.85 -2.80
N GLU A 204 5.89 8.61 -3.31
CA GLU A 204 4.84 8.12 -4.20
C GLU A 204 3.46 8.13 -3.53
N LEU A 205 3.36 7.75 -2.26
CA LEU A 205 2.10 7.84 -1.53
C LEU A 205 1.65 9.31 -1.37
N ASN A 206 2.58 10.21 -1.10
CA ASN A 206 2.29 11.64 -0.99
C ASN A 206 1.81 12.23 -2.34
N SER A 207 2.41 11.81 -3.46
CA SER A 207 1.98 12.24 -4.79
C SER A 207 0.59 11.69 -5.14
N LEU A 208 0.27 10.45 -4.77
CA LEU A 208 -1.08 9.90 -4.90
C LEU A 208 -2.10 10.62 -4.04
N LYS A 209 -1.71 11.05 -2.83
CA LYS A 209 -2.59 11.78 -1.91
C LYS A 209 -2.88 13.20 -2.41
N TYR A 210 -1.98 13.80 -3.18
CA TYR A 210 -2.17 15.13 -3.74
C TYR A 210 -3.30 15.13 -4.77
N HIS A 211 -4.42 15.75 -4.41
CA HIS A 211 -5.53 16.01 -5.32
C HIS A 211 -5.73 17.53 -5.40
N PRO A 212 -5.51 18.18 -6.57
CA PRO A 212 -5.55 19.63 -6.73
C PRO A 212 -6.86 20.32 -6.33
N LEU A 213 -7.94 19.55 -6.11
CA LEU A 213 -9.27 20.05 -5.75
C LEU A 213 -9.80 19.46 -4.42
N ARG A 214 -8.95 18.78 -3.62
CA ARG A 214 -9.34 18.25 -2.29
C ARG A 214 -8.97 19.20 -1.16
N ILE A 215 -9.16 20.49 -1.39
CA ILE A 215 -9.14 21.52 -0.36
C ILE A 215 -10.60 21.64 0.10
N ASN A 216 -10.89 21.33 1.38
CA ASN A 216 -12.19 21.49 2.08
C ASN A 216 -13.05 20.24 2.41
N GLU A 217 -12.47 19.08 2.70
CA GLU A 217 -13.18 18.08 3.54
C GLU A 217 -12.50 17.82 4.90
N SER A 218 -11.32 18.41 5.15
CA SER A 218 -10.47 18.07 6.30
C SER A 218 -10.44 19.10 7.42
N THR A 219 -11.29 20.12 7.40
CA THR A 219 -11.34 21.16 8.43
C THR A 219 -12.77 21.37 8.93
N SER A 220 -13.29 20.38 9.64
CA SER A 220 -14.07 20.68 10.84
C SER A 220 -13.39 19.93 11.98
N GLY A 221 -12.60 20.67 12.74
CA GLY A 221 -12.04 20.17 13.98
C GLY A 221 -13.15 20.06 15.01
N VAL A 222 -13.29 18.86 15.57
CA VAL A 222 -13.62 18.73 16.99
C VAL A 222 -12.65 17.68 17.53
N LYS A 223 -11.59 18.17 18.18
CA LYS A 223 -10.92 17.44 19.24
C LYS A 223 -11.90 17.40 20.41
N GLY A 224 -12.27 16.21 20.83
CA GLY A 224 -13.04 15.93 22.03
C GLY A 224 -13.05 14.42 22.22
N GLU A 225 -12.26 13.95 23.17
CA GLU A 225 -12.11 12.53 23.52
C GLU A 225 -13.41 11.97 24.14
N SER A 226 -13.50 10.64 24.08
CA SER A 226 -14.23 9.75 24.98
C SER A 226 -15.68 9.38 24.64
N GLU A 227 -15.86 8.05 24.59
CA GLU A 227 -17.09 7.29 24.85
C GLU A 227 -18.24 7.38 23.83
N ALA A 228 -18.40 6.31 23.04
CA ALA A 228 -19.66 5.56 23.00
C ALA A 228 -19.54 4.35 22.05
N ASN A 229 -19.36 3.18 22.66
CA ASN A 229 -19.91 1.94 22.14
C ASN A 229 -21.43 2.10 21.93
N ASN A 230 -21.98 1.35 20.95
CA ASN A 230 -23.38 1.30 20.51
C ASN A 230 -23.74 2.32 19.42
N VAL A 231 -23.77 1.89 18.16
CA VAL A 231 -25.02 1.56 17.42
C VAL A 231 -24.65 0.69 16.21
N GLU A 232 -24.38 -0.59 16.45
CA GLU A 232 -24.86 -1.62 15.52
C GLU A 232 -26.33 -1.87 15.86
N ARG A 233 -27.25 -1.53 14.95
CA ARG A 233 -28.45 -2.33 14.61
C ARG A 233 -29.41 -1.56 13.70
N LYS A 234 -29.94 -2.30 12.73
CA LYS A 234 -31.18 -2.09 11.93
C LYS A 234 -31.11 -1.12 10.74
N LYS A 235 -30.93 -1.69 9.54
CA LYS A 235 -32.05 -2.02 8.62
C LYS A 235 -31.55 -2.79 7.39
N ARG A 236 -31.70 -4.12 7.43
CA ARG A 236 -31.91 -4.95 6.23
C ARG A 236 -33.39 -4.89 5.85
N ARG A 237 -33.72 -4.52 4.61
CA ARG A 237 -34.95 -4.92 3.90
C ARG A 237 -34.55 -5.15 2.44
N ARG A 238 -34.34 -6.43 2.07
CA ARG A 238 -35.18 -7.26 1.19
C ARG A 238 -35.39 -6.65 -0.21
N CYS A 239 -34.74 -7.23 -1.21
CA CYS A 239 -35.39 -7.52 -2.49
C CYS A 239 -35.10 -8.97 -2.87
N ASN A 240 -36.14 -9.65 -3.36
CA ASN A 240 -36.35 -11.08 -3.38
C ASN A 240 -35.63 -11.83 -4.52
N LYS A 241 -35.34 -13.11 -4.22
CA LYS A 241 -35.28 -14.30 -5.09
C LYS A 241 -35.43 -14.07 -6.59
N VAL A 242 -34.39 -14.41 -7.38
CA VAL A 242 -34.42 -15.44 -8.43
C VAL A 242 -32.99 -15.96 -8.66
N HIS A 243 -32.83 -17.28 -8.85
CA HIS A 243 -31.61 -18.01 -9.26
C HIS A 243 -30.52 -18.29 -8.22
N LEU A 244 -30.81 -19.23 -7.31
CA LEU A 244 -29.83 -20.23 -6.88
C LEU A 244 -30.48 -21.61 -6.98
N VAL A 245 -30.55 -22.11 -8.21
CA VAL A 245 -30.64 -23.54 -8.49
C VAL A 245 -29.43 -23.86 -9.33
N ALA A 246 -28.36 -24.27 -8.67
CA ALA A 246 -27.37 -25.23 -9.18
C ALA A 246 -26.25 -25.34 -8.13
N ILE A 247 -25.90 -26.57 -7.80
CA ILE A 247 -24.73 -27.00 -7.03
C ILE A 247 -24.93 -26.91 -5.51
N MET A 248 -25.59 -27.92 -4.93
CA MET A 248 -25.21 -28.56 -3.65
C MET A 248 -26.18 -29.70 -3.30
N ILE A 249 -26.05 -30.82 -4.01
CA ILE A 249 -26.46 -32.19 -3.67
C ILE A 249 -25.44 -33.04 -4.47
N ASN A 250 -24.46 -33.77 -3.92
CA ASN A 250 -24.47 -34.70 -2.81
C ASN A 250 -23.12 -34.77 -2.09
N TYR A 251 -23.23 -35.00 -0.78
CA TYR A 251 -22.21 -35.51 0.14
C TYR A 251 -21.80 -36.95 -0.20
N SER A 252 -20.50 -37.22 0.03
CA SER A 252 -19.92 -38.40 0.70
C SER A 252 -20.40 -39.82 0.36
N PHE A 253 -19.47 -40.65 -0.13
CA PHE A 253 -19.29 -42.02 0.35
C PHE A 253 -17.88 -42.54 0.01
N GLY A 254 -17.22 -43.21 0.97
CA GLY A 254 -16.16 -44.17 0.69
C GLY A 254 -14.73 -43.74 1.02
N ALA A 255 -14.35 -43.89 2.29
CA ALA A 255 -13.01 -44.34 2.65
C ALA A 255 -12.79 -45.76 2.11
N ILE A 256 -11.56 -46.10 1.72
CA ILE A 256 -10.96 -47.44 1.81
C ILE A 256 -9.44 -47.26 1.71
N ASP A 257 -8.77 -47.65 2.78
CA ASP A 257 -7.34 -47.98 2.84
C ASP A 257 -7.06 -49.25 2.02
N ILE A 258 -5.94 -49.25 1.29
CA ILE A 258 -4.87 -50.27 1.19
C ILE A 258 -3.78 -49.70 0.28
#